data_AF-A0AAE1VFX8-F1
#
_entry.id   AF-A0AAE1VFX8-F1
#
_cell.length_a   1.000
_cell.length_b   1.000
_cell.length_c   1.000
_cell.angle_alpha   90.00
_cell.angle_beta   90.00
_cell.angle_gamma   90.00
#
_symmetry.space_group_name_H-M   'P 1'
#
loop_
_entity.id
_entity.type
_entity.pdbx_description
1 polymer ?
#
loop_
_entity_poly.entity_id
_entity_poly.type
_entity_poly.pdbx_seq_one_letter_code
_entity_poly.pdbx_strand_id
1 'polypeptide(L)'
;MTPPQWGIVCRSGSAPVESIPLGRNLFRCHIYSLGQNFISPNYEPQNQRRLGVFSEPYEQFQLLGGSSWSSISIGIYKEVGNVKKPFTPPREVHVQVTHSMPPEKIAIFDSLRGWAEQNILVHLKPVEKCWQPTDFLPDPASEGFDEQVKELRERCKEIPDDYFVVLIGDMITEEALPTYQTMINTLDAVRDETGASLTPWAIWTRAWTAEENRHGDLLNKYLYLSGRVDMKQIEKTIQYLIGSGMMRSAMKQHIPRSNGAIMAIGDMMKKKISMPAHLMYDGKDDNLFEHFSAVAQRLGVYTAKDYADILEFLVVRWEVEKLTGLSSEGRRAQDYVCGLAPRIRKLEERAQARAKQRSPVPFSWIFGKEIKT
;
A
#
# COMPACT_ATOMS: atom_id res chain seq x y z
N MET A 1 -0.47 -36.13 14.41
CA MET A 1 -1.40 -35.04 14.81
C MET A 1 -1.06 -33.83 13.96
N THR A 2 -1.94 -33.46 13.04
CA THR A 2 -1.81 -32.32 12.11
C THR A 2 -2.08 -31.00 12.84
N PRO A 3 -1.28 -29.94 12.63
CA PRO A 3 -1.50 -28.65 13.28
C PRO A 3 -2.75 -27.95 12.72
N PRO A 4 -3.49 -27.18 13.54
CA PRO A 4 -4.71 -26.50 13.11
C PRO A 4 -4.41 -25.39 12.10
N GLN A 5 -5.07 -25.44 10.95
CA GLN A 5 -5.01 -24.43 9.89
C GLN A 5 -5.86 -23.21 10.30
N TRP A 6 -5.21 -22.14 10.75
CA TRP A 6 -5.86 -20.84 10.85
C TRP A 6 -5.41 -19.98 9.67
N GLY A 7 -6.37 -19.45 8.91
CA GLY A 7 -6.14 -18.45 7.87
C GLY A 7 -7.16 -17.34 8.05
N ILE A 8 -6.71 -16.09 8.20
CA ILE A 8 -7.60 -14.94 8.06
C ILE A 8 -7.92 -14.85 6.56
N VAL A 9 -9.12 -15.29 6.18
CA VAL A 9 -9.60 -15.26 4.80
C VAL A 9 -10.28 -13.91 4.57
N CYS A 10 -9.56 -12.95 4.03
CA CYS A 10 -10.19 -11.81 3.37
C CYS A 10 -10.70 -12.25 2.00
N ARG A 11 -11.97 -12.68 1.93
CA ARG A 11 -12.64 -12.94 0.66
C ARG A 11 -12.99 -11.62 -0.03
N SER A 12 -12.27 -11.30 -1.10
CA SER A 12 -12.78 -10.49 -2.22
C SER A 12 -12.75 -11.34 -3.49
N GLY A 13 -13.90 -11.93 -3.85
CA GLY A 13 -14.08 -12.64 -5.12
C GLY A 13 -13.82 -14.16 -5.09
N SER A 14 -14.59 -14.87 -5.90
CA SER A 14 -14.67 -16.32 -6.05
C SER A 14 -13.42 -16.92 -6.71
N ALA A 15 -12.53 -17.52 -5.92
CA ALA A 15 -11.50 -18.45 -6.38
C ALA A 15 -11.42 -19.68 -5.42
N PRO A 16 -11.10 -20.88 -5.92
CA PRO A 16 -11.17 -22.13 -5.15
C PRO A 16 -10.07 -22.21 -4.08
N VAL A 17 -10.40 -22.95 -3.02
CA VAL A 17 -9.66 -23.04 -1.75
C VAL A 17 -8.40 -23.89 -1.91
N GLU A 18 -7.24 -23.25 -1.86
CA GLU A 18 -5.97 -23.89 -1.47
C GLU A 18 -5.44 -23.20 -0.20
N SER A 19 -5.06 -24.00 0.78
CA SER A 19 -4.56 -23.56 2.09
C SER A 19 -3.21 -22.85 1.95
N ILE A 20 -3.18 -21.53 2.17
CA ILE A 20 -1.97 -20.69 2.08
C ILE A 20 -1.80 -19.89 3.39
N PRO A 21 -0.57 -19.74 3.95
CA PRO A 21 -0.33 -19.19 5.29
C PRO A 21 -0.77 -17.72 5.49
N LEU A 22 -1.16 -17.39 6.74
CA LEU A 22 -1.68 -16.10 7.25
C LEU A 22 -1.01 -14.83 6.69
N GLY A 23 0.32 -14.82 6.48
CA GLY A 23 1.05 -13.65 6.02
C GLY A 23 0.79 -13.24 4.56
N ARG A 24 0.32 -14.17 3.68
CA ARG A 24 0.11 -13.84 2.26
C ARG A 24 -1.16 -13.01 1.99
N ASN A 25 -2.09 -12.93 2.95
CA ASN A 25 -3.41 -12.31 2.73
C ASN A 25 -3.45 -10.80 3.01
N LEU A 26 -2.67 -10.27 3.96
CA LEU A 26 -2.72 -8.85 4.33
C LEU A 26 -2.14 -7.93 3.23
N PHE A 27 -0.95 -8.22 2.72
CA PHE A 27 -0.34 -7.46 1.62
C PHE A 27 -1.11 -7.55 0.30
N ARG A 28 -1.65 -8.73 -0.02
CA ARG A 28 -2.53 -8.88 -1.19
C ARG A 28 -3.80 -8.03 -1.02
N CYS A 29 -4.45 -8.04 0.15
CA CYS A 29 -5.65 -7.24 0.35
C CYS A 29 -5.45 -5.75 0.07
N HIS A 30 -4.35 -5.17 0.54
CA HIS A 30 -4.09 -3.74 0.36
C HIS A 30 -3.87 -3.35 -1.12
N ILE A 31 -3.14 -4.17 -1.90
CA ILE A 31 -2.91 -3.90 -3.33
C ILE A 31 -4.14 -4.26 -4.18
N TYR A 32 -4.83 -5.36 -3.89
CA TYR A 32 -6.03 -5.76 -4.63
C TYR A 32 -7.23 -4.83 -4.36
N SER A 33 -7.42 -4.34 -3.13
CA SER A 33 -8.49 -3.38 -2.77
C SER A 33 -8.29 -2.01 -3.44
N LEU A 34 -7.04 -1.52 -3.52
CA LEU A 34 -6.74 -0.26 -4.21
C LEU A 34 -6.70 -0.40 -5.74
N GLY A 35 -6.30 -1.57 -6.24
CA GLY A 35 -6.23 -1.86 -7.67
C GLY A 35 -7.61 -2.02 -8.33
N GLN A 36 -8.50 -2.87 -7.81
CA GLN A 36 -9.70 -3.25 -8.56
C GLN A 36 -10.76 -2.14 -8.73
N ASN A 37 -10.71 -1.06 -7.93
CA ASN A 37 -11.84 -0.14 -7.79
C ASN A 37 -11.82 1.11 -8.68
N PHE A 38 -10.81 1.33 -9.53
CA PHE A 38 -10.65 2.62 -10.25
C PHE A 38 -10.61 2.59 -11.79
N ILE A 39 -10.65 1.42 -12.45
CA ILE A 39 -10.60 1.37 -13.93
C ILE A 39 -11.53 0.28 -14.47
N SER A 40 -12.73 0.69 -14.88
CA SER A 40 -13.54 -0.06 -15.85
C SER A 40 -13.53 0.71 -17.18
N PRO A 41 -12.90 0.19 -18.26
CA PRO A 41 -12.73 0.93 -19.50
C PRO A 41 -13.96 0.97 -20.43
N ASN A 42 -15.06 0.29 -20.09
CA ASN A 42 -16.16 0.06 -21.02
C ASN A 42 -17.38 0.95 -20.72
N TYR A 43 -17.35 2.19 -21.23
CA TYR A 43 -18.54 3.01 -21.43
C TYR A 43 -18.47 3.73 -22.79
N GLU A 44 -19.33 3.34 -23.73
CA GLU A 44 -19.51 3.99 -25.03
C GLU A 44 -20.81 4.82 -25.04
N PRO A 45 -20.76 6.15 -25.25
CA PRO A 45 -21.91 6.92 -25.71
C PRO A 45 -21.84 7.14 -27.23
N GLN A 46 -22.96 6.84 -27.88
CA GLN A 46 -23.22 7.01 -29.32
C GLN A 46 -23.22 8.50 -29.74
N ASN A 47 -22.86 8.72 -31.02
CA ASN A 47 -22.90 9.97 -31.81
C ASN A 47 -21.73 10.97 -31.67
N GLN A 48 -20.81 10.91 -32.64
CA GLN A 48 -19.90 12.01 -32.99
C GLN A 48 -20.14 12.46 -34.44
N ARG A 49 -20.50 13.74 -34.61
CA ARG A 49 -20.40 14.47 -35.88
C ARG A 49 -18.99 15.08 -35.99
N ARG A 50 -18.41 14.95 -37.19
CA ARG A 50 -17.08 15.43 -37.62
C ARG A 50 -16.95 16.94 -37.59
N LEU A 51 -15.70 17.40 -37.44
CA LEU A 51 -14.96 18.52 -38.09
C LEU A 51 -13.64 18.64 -37.28
N GLY A 52 -12.41 18.83 -37.77
CA GLY A 52 -11.77 19.06 -39.07
C GLY A 52 -10.25 19.23 -38.77
N VAL A 53 -9.42 18.99 -39.76
CA VAL A 53 -7.94 18.80 -39.78
C VAL A 53 -7.14 20.09 -39.51
N PHE A 54 -5.89 19.99 -38.97
CA PHE A 54 -4.63 20.70 -39.38
C PHE A 54 -3.47 20.28 -38.43
N SER A 55 -2.55 19.40 -38.86
CA SER A 55 -1.18 19.63 -39.43
C SER A 55 -0.05 19.99 -38.43
N GLU A 56 0.89 19.04 -38.33
CA GLU A 56 2.26 18.98 -37.77
C GLU A 56 3.27 20.05 -38.28
N PRO A 57 4.60 20.03 -37.96
CA PRO A 57 5.38 19.34 -36.89
C PRO A 57 6.60 20.12 -36.28
N TYR A 58 7.29 19.47 -35.33
CA TYR A 58 8.76 19.17 -35.29
C TYR A 58 9.55 19.54 -34.01
N GLU A 59 10.57 18.71 -33.79
CA GLU A 59 11.36 18.31 -32.61
C GLU A 59 12.25 19.36 -31.90
N GLN A 60 12.60 19.09 -30.62
CA GLN A 60 14.02 19.03 -30.21
C GLN A 60 14.28 18.29 -28.88
N PHE A 61 15.10 17.25 -28.96
CA PHE A 61 15.80 16.58 -27.86
C PHE A 61 17.00 17.41 -27.40
N GLN A 62 17.24 17.56 -26.09
CA GLN A 62 18.59 17.81 -25.55
C GLN A 62 18.84 16.98 -24.29
N LEU A 63 19.89 16.17 -24.39
CA LEU A 63 20.65 15.52 -23.32
C LEU A 63 21.58 16.54 -22.69
N LEU A 64 21.63 16.63 -21.36
CA LEU A 64 22.80 17.12 -20.64
C LEU A 64 22.99 16.33 -19.34
N GLY A 65 24.08 15.55 -19.31
CA GLY A 65 24.77 15.20 -18.07
C GLY A 65 25.75 16.30 -17.69
N GLY A 66 26.15 16.32 -16.42
CA GLY A 66 27.25 17.18 -15.96
C GLY A 66 27.13 17.61 -14.50
N SER A 67 27.67 16.77 -13.61
CA SER A 67 28.42 17.09 -12.37
C SER A 67 28.51 18.55 -11.90
N SER A 68 28.28 18.80 -10.60
CA SER A 68 29.37 19.01 -9.62
C SER A 68 28.94 19.58 -8.25
N TRP A 69 29.84 19.39 -7.28
CA TRP A 69 30.10 20.12 -6.03
C TRP A 69 29.23 19.81 -4.81
N SER A 70 29.78 18.87 -4.03
CA SER A 70 29.72 18.81 -2.57
C SER A 70 30.12 20.14 -1.92
N SER A 71 29.29 20.62 -1.00
CA SER A 71 29.65 21.60 0.02
C SER A 71 29.21 21.05 1.38
N ILE A 72 30.16 20.46 2.10
CA ILE A 72 30.02 20.11 3.52
C ILE A 72 30.25 21.39 4.31
N SER A 73 29.20 21.96 4.89
CA SER A 73 29.31 23.02 5.88
C SER A 73 29.30 22.40 7.28
N ILE A 74 30.48 22.26 7.89
CA ILE A 74 30.60 21.96 9.33
C ILE A 74 30.28 23.26 10.08
N GLY A 75 29.02 23.38 10.52
CA GLY A 75 28.59 24.43 11.43
C GLY A 75 28.83 24.01 12.88
N ILE A 76 29.77 24.66 13.55
CA ILE A 76 29.92 24.61 15.01
C ILE A 76 28.74 25.37 15.61
N TYR A 77 27.74 24.66 16.14
CA TYR A 77 26.66 25.29 16.90
C TYR A 77 26.97 25.25 18.40
N LYS A 78 27.24 26.43 18.96
CA LYS A 78 27.09 26.68 20.41
C LYS A 78 25.63 26.47 20.79
N GLU A 79 25.38 25.61 21.78
CA GLU A 79 24.06 25.51 22.41
C GLU A 79 23.68 26.84 23.06
N VAL A 80 22.61 27.46 22.55
CA VAL A 80 21.93 28.58 23.19
C VAL A 80 20.47 28.19 23.36
N GLY A 81 20.06 28.05 24.61
CA GLY A 81 18.69 28.25 25.09
C GLY A 81 17.66 27.21 24.64
N ASN A 82 16.86 26.75 25.60
CA ASN A 82 15.74 25.82 25.44
C ASN A 82 14.58 26.45 24.64
N VAL A 83 14.80 26.70 23.35
CA VAL A 83 13.75 27.07 22.40
C VAL A 83 13.03 25.77 22.03
N LYS A 84 11.75 25.66 22.39
CA LYS A 84 10.89 24.57 21.91
C LYS A 84 10.92 24.59 20.39
N LYS A 85 11.65 23.67 19.77
CA LYS A 85 11.66 23.51 18.31
C LYS A 85 10.26 23.08 17.86
N PRO A 86 9.72 23.61 16.75
CA PRO A 86 8.49 23.10 16.15
C PRO A 86 8.64 21.60 15.86
N PHE A 87 7.53 20.85 15.97
CA PHE A 87 7.52 19.45 15.56
C PHE A 87 7.89 19.36 14.08
N THR A 88 8.86 18.50 13.77
CA THR A 88 9.25 18.16 12.40
C THR A 88 9.20 16.64 12.28
N PRO A 89 8.57 16.10 11.22
CA PRO A 89 8.56 14.66 11.01
C PRO A 89 10.01 14.19 10.81
N PRO A 90 10.43 13.06 11.41
CA PRO A 90 11.79 12.57 11.24
C PRO A 90 12.13 12.22 9.79
N ARG A 91 11.13 12.01 8.94
CA ARG A 91 11.29 11.73 7.51
C ARG A 91 10.36 12.59 6.68
N GLU A 92 10.90 13.22 5.64
CA GLU A 92 10.18 14.12 4.75
C GLU A 92 10.30 13.70 3.29
N VAL A 93 9.21 13.90 2.54
CA VAL A 93 9.21 13.76 1.09
C VAL A 93 9.28 15.14 0.44
N HIS A 94 10.39 15.41 -0.24
CA HIS A 94 10.80 16.76 -0.64
C HIS A 94 10.16 17.27 -1.94
N VAL A 95 9.49 16.41 -2.72
CA VAL A 95 8.87 16.78 -4.01
C VAL A 95 7.38 16.57 -3.94
N GLN A 96 6.62 17.65 -3.84
CA GLN A 96 5.15 17.65 -3.75
C GLN A 96 4.51 18.13 -5.05
N VAL A 97 3.63 17.32 -5.64
CA VAL A 97 2.76 17.75 -6.76
C VAL A 97 1.33 17.45 -6.36
N THR A 98 0.51 18.49 -6.30
CA THR A 98 -0.90 18.43 -5.93
C THR A 98 -1.79 18.77 -7.13
N HIS A 99 -3.07 18.38 -7.07
CA HIS A 99 -4.13 18.79 -8.01
C HIS A 99 -3.76 18.66 -9.49
N SER A 100 -3.25 17.48 -9.86
CA SER A 100 -2.85 17.20 -11.24
C SER A 100 -4.02 16.80 -12.16
N MET A 101 -5.25 16.73 -11.60
CA MET A 101 -6.46 16.42 -12.35
C MET A 101 -7.05 17.70 -12.97
N PRO A 102 -7.24 17.77 -14.29
CA PRO A 102 -7.94 18.89 -14.90
C PRO A 102 -9.41 19.00 -14.40
N PRO A 103 -9.96 20.21 -14.20
CA PRO A 103 -11.31 20.40 -13.63
C PRO A 103 -12.44 19.78 -14.46
N GLU A 104 -12.37 19.81 -15.80
CA GLU A 104 -13.37 19.24 -16.71
C GLU A 104 -13.61 17.73 -16.52
N LYS A 105 -12.69 17.14 -15.78
CA LYS A 105 -12.40 15.74 -15.70
C LYS A 105 -12.96 15.19 -14.36
N ILE A 106 -13.16 16.05 -13.36
CA ILE A 106 -13.95 15.79 -12.15
C ILE A 106 -15.39 15.40 -12.50
N ALA A 107 -15.99 16.05 -13.50
CA ALA A 107 -17.36 15.79 -13.95
C ALA A 107 -17.62 14.32 -14.37
N ILE A 108 -16.56 13.58 -14.75
CA ILE A 108 -16.67 12.16 -15.07
C ILE A 108 -17.04 11.36 -13.81
N PHE A 109 -16.39 11.62 -12.68
CA PHE A 109 -16.69 10.92 -11.42
C PHE A 109 -18.06 11.30 -10.86
N ASP A 110 -18.52 12.52 -11.13
CA ASP A 110 -19.89 12.92 -10.82
C ASP A 110 -20.91 12.13 -11.65
N SER A 111 -20.64 11.94 -12.94
CA SER A 111 -21.51 11.11 -13.80
C SER A 111 -21.51 9.63 -13.43
N LEU A 112 -20.43 9.14 -12.80
CA LEU A 112 -20.26 7.74 -12.40
C LEU A 112 -20.87 7.40 -11.03
N ARG A 113 -21.49 8.35 -10.32
CA ARG A 113 -22.06 8.10 -8.98
C ARG A 113 -23.06 6.94 -8.96
N GLY A 114 -24.04 6.94 -9.86
CA GLY A 114 -25.03 5.85 -9.93
C GLY A 114 -24.39 4.49 -10.27
N TRP A 115 -23.35 4.50 -11.11
CA TRP A 115 -22.58 3.29 -11.40
C TRP A 115 -21.82 2.79 -10.16
N ALA A 116 -21.15 3.67 -9.42
CA ALA A 116 -20.41 3.34 -8.21
C ALA A 116 -21.31 2.75 -7.12
N GLU A 117 -22.52 3.29 -6.95
CA GLU A 117 -23.51 2.74 -6.02
C GLU A 117 -23.86 1.27 -6.35
N GLN A 118 -24.06 0.97 -7.63
CA GLN A 118 -24.49 -0.35 -8.08
C GLN A 118 -23.36 -1.37 -8.24
N ASN A 119 -22.12 -0.91 -8.44
CA ASN A 119 -21.00 -1.76 -8.83
C ASN A 119 -19.81 -1.73 -7.85
N ILE A 120 -19.70 -0.71 -7.00
CA ILE A 120 -18.62 -0.61 -5.99
C ILE A 120 -19.18 -0.85 -4.59
N LEU A 121 -20.23 -0.14 -4.19
CA LEU A 121 -20.76 -0.24 -2.81
C LEU A 121 -21.28 -1.65 -2.47
N VAL A 122 -21.70 -2.42 -3.48
CA VAL A 122 -22.13 -3.82 -3.33
C VAL A 122 -21.05 -4.75 -2.81
N HIS A 123 -19.77 -4.34 -2.87
CA HIS A 123 -18.66 -5.11 -2.33
C HIS A 123 -18.41 -4.88 -0.84
N LEU A 124 -19.01 -3.84 -0.25
CA LEU A 124 -18.97 -3.61 1.19
C LEU A 124 -19.84 -4.64 1.91
N LYS A 125 -19.34 -5.18 3.01
CA LYS A 125 -20.14 -6.08 3.83
C LYS A 125 -20.98 -5.27 4.81
N PRO A 126 -22.28 -5.59 4.97
CA PRO A 126 -23.06 -5.03 6.07
C PRO A 126 -22.39 -5.33 7.40
N VAL A 127 -22.32 -4.34 8.30
CA VAL A 127 -21.63 -4.44 9.60
C VAL A 127 -22.09 -5.66 10.40
N GLU A 128 -23.39 -5.94 10.42
CA GLU A 128 -23.99 -7.10 11.10
C GLU A 128 -23.53 -8.48 10.56
N LYS A 129 -22.86 -8.49 9.40
CA LYS A 129 -22.30 -9.70 8.78
C LYS A 129 -20.77 -9.67 8.74
N CYS A 130 -20.15 -8.63 9.29
CA CYS A 130 -18.70 -8.54 9.41
C CYS A 130 -18.25 -9.31 10.65
N TRP A 131 -17.11 -10.00 10.50
CA TRP A 131 -16.37 -10.45 11.67
C TRP A 131 -15.90 -9.26 12.49
N GLN A 132 -15.71 -9.43 13.79
CA GLN A 132 -15.13 -8.45 14.69
C GLN A 132 -13.84 -8.98 15.33
N PRO A 133 -12.89 -8.13 15.74
CA PRO A 133 -11.64 -8.58 16.37
C PRO A 133 -11.86 -9.54 17.55
N THR A 134 -12.92 -9.31 18.33
CA THR A 134 -13.33 -10.15 19.46
C THR A 134 -13.65 -11.59 19.09
N ASP A 135 -14.04 -11.86 17.84
CA ASP A 135 -14.34 -13.23 17.36
C ASP A 135 -13.09 -14.12 17.34
N PHE A 136 -11.89 -13.52 17.34
CA PHE A 136 -10.60 -14.22 17.20
C PHE A 136 -9.66 -14.00 18.39
N LEU A 137 -10.13 -13.33 19.44
CA LEU A 137 -9.35 -13.01 20.64
C LEU A 137 -9.93 -13.73 21.85
N PRO A 138 -9.13 -13.96 22.91
CA PRO A 138 -9.65 -14.43 24.19
C PRO A 138 -10.79 -13.52 24.69
N ASP A 139 -11.91 -14.11 25.10
CA ASP A 139 -13.09 -13.37 25.53
C ASP A 139 -12.90 -12.85 26.96
N PRO A 140 -12.74 -11.53 27.17
CA PRO A 140 -12.49 -10.95 28.49
C PRO A 140 -13.67 -11.07 29.45
N ALA A 141 -14.88 -11.36 28.96
CA ALA A 141 -16.06 -11.58 29.80
C ALA A 141 -16.25 -13.05 30.21
N SER A 142 -15.45 -13.97 29.65
CA SER A 142 -15.52 -15.39 29.97
C SER A 142 -14.75 -15.73 31.25
N GLU A 143 -15.30 -16.64 32.07
CA GLU A 143 -14.55 -17.24 33.19
C GLU A 143 -13.27 -17.97 32.73
N GLY A 144 -13.21 -18.37 31.45
CA GLY A 144 -12.05 -19.02 30.83
C GLY A 144 -11.01 -18.08 30.24
N PHE A 145 -11.14 -16.76 30.42
CA PHE A 145 -10.25 -15.77 29.80
C PHE A 145 -8.77 -16.04 30.07
N ASP A 146 -8.41 -16.28 31.33
CA ASP A 146 -7.00 -16.48 31.74
C ASP A 146 -6.37 -17.71 31.05
N GLU A 147 -7.12 -18.81 30.93
CA GLU A 147 -6.63 -20.02 30.27
C GLU A 147 -6.53 -19.83 28.75
N GLN A 148 -7.48 -19.11 28.13
CA GLN A 148 -7.41 -18.76 26.71
C GLN A 148 -6.19 -17.88 26.39
N VAL A 149 -5.89 -16.89 27.25
CA VAL A 149 -4.69 -16.05 27.11
C VAL A 149 -3.42 -16.89 27.28
N LYS A 150 -3.39 -17.79 28.26
CA LYS A 150 -2.26 -18.70 28.48
C LYS A 150 -2.02 -19.61 27.28
N GLU A 151 -3.07 -20.22 26.73
CA GLU A 151 -2.97 -21.07 25.53
C GLU A 151 -2.47 -20.30 24.32
N LEU A 152 -2.94 -19.06 24.10
CA LEU A 152 -2.42 -18.18 23.05
C LEU A 152 -0.91 -17.97 23.23
N ARG A 153 -0.46 -17.65 24.44
CA ARG A 153 0.97 -17.40 24.72
C ARG A 153 1.83 -18.64 24.56
N GLU A 154 1.35 -19.82 24.96
CA GLU A 154 2.08 -21.08 24.74
C GLU A 154 2.28 -21.34 23.25
N ARG A 155 1.24 -21.19 22.42
CA ARG A 155 1.38 -21.33 20.96
C ARG A 155 2.34 -20.28 20.38
N CYS A 156 2.29 -19.04 20.86
CA CYS A 156 3.20 -17.99 20.40
C CYS A 156 4.68 -18.27 20.74
N LYS A 157 5.00 -19.15 21.70
CA LYS A 157 6.40 -19.52 21.97
C LYS A 157 7.03 -20.33 20.84
N GLU A 158 6.23 -21.08 20.09
CA GLU A 158 6.68 -21.93 18.99
C GLU A 158 6.83 -21.17 17.67
N ILE A 159 6.33 -19.93 17.61
CA ILE A 159 6.45 -19.07 16.43
C ILE A 159 7.82 -18.36 16.45
N PRO A 160 8.62 -18.47 15.37
CA PRO A 160 9.95 -17.88 15.32
C PRO A 160 9.91 -16.35 15.31
N ASP A 161 10.95 -15.72 15.86
CA ASP A 161 11.04 -14.26 15.94
C ASP A 161 11.08 -13.60 14.54
N ASP A 162 11.62 -14.28 13.52
CA ASP A 162 11.56 -13.83 12.12
C ASP A 162 10.11 -13.56 11.66
N TYR A 163 9.17 -14.42 12.07
CA TYR A 163 7.76 -14.28 11.70
C TYR A 163 7.12 -13.12 12.44
N PHE A 164 7.47 -12.91 13.72
CA PHE A 164 7.00 -11.76 14.48
C PHE A 164 7.48 -10.45 13.88
N VAL A 165 8.73 -10.33 13.40
CA VAL A 165 9.19 -9.11 12.72
C VAL A 165 8.29 -8.76 11.53
N VAL A 166 7.91 -9.75 10.73
CA VAL A 166 7.03 -9.50 9.57
C VAL A 166 5.62 -9.15 10.03
N LEU A 167 5.05 -9.91 10.97
CA LEU A 167 3.70 -9.67 11.50
C LEU A 167 3.57 -8.28 12.16
N ILE A 168 4.63 -7.82 12.83
CA ILE A 168 4.70 -6.48 13.41
C ILE A 168 4.72 -5.42 12.32
N GLY A 169 5.54 -5.60 11.27
CA GLY A 169 5.57 -4.65 10.15
C GLY A 169 4.22 -4.56 9.42
N ASP A 170 3.51 -5.68 9.27
CA ASP A 170 2.15 -5.73 8.76
C ASP A 170 1.20 -4.93 9.66
N MET A 171 1.22 -5.19 10.98
CA MET A 171 0.37 -4.50 11.95
C MET A 171 0.63 -2.99 11.98
N ILE A 172 1.89 -2.56 11.99
CA ILE A 172 2.27 -1.13 11.95
C ILE A 172 1.73 -0.45 10.69
N THR A 173 1.71 -1.17 9.57
CA THR A 173 1.14 -0.66 8.31
C THR A 173 -0.38 -0.51 8.46
N GLU A 174 -1.09 -1.49 9.02
CA GLU A 174 -2.54 -1.38 9.26
C GLU A 174 -2.90 -0.24 10.23
N GLU A 175 -2.11 0.00 11.27
CA GLU A 175 -2.32 1.09 12.24
C GLU A 175 -2.13 2.50 11.64
N ALA A 176 -1.45 2.62 10.49
CA ALA A 176 -1.31 3.89 9.78
C ALA A 176 -2.56 4.29 8.97
N LEU A 177 -3.71 3.64 9.23
CA LEU A 177 -5.00 3.87 8.58
C LEU A 177 -5.42 5.35 8.44
N PRO A 178 -5.20 6.26 9.42
CA PRO A 178 -5.54 7.67 9.24
C PRO A 178 -4.86 8.31 8.04
N THR A 179 -3.61 7.90 7.73
CA THR A 179 -2.87 8.34 6.55
C THR A 179 -3.53 7.86 5.26
N TYR A 180 -4.08 6.64 5.24
CA TYR A 180 -4.71 6.07 4.04
C TYR A 180 -6.05 6.72 3.73
N GLN A 181 -6.89 6.94 4.74
CA GLN A 181 -8.13 7.68 4.58
C GLN A 181 -7.86 9.12 4.12
N THR A 182 -6.87 9.79 4.74
CA THR A 182 -6.44 11.14 4.33
C THR A 182 -6.00 11.13 2.86
N MET A 183 -5.21 10.14 2.46
CA MET A 183 -4.76 9.99 1.08
C MET A 183 -5.93 9.87 0.09
N ILE A 184 -6.96 9.06 0.39
CA ILE A 184 -8.15 8.96 -0.46
C ILE A 184 -8.89 10.31 -0.52
N ASN A 185 -8.98 11.01 0.61
CA ASN A 185 -9.58 12.35 0.70
C ASN A 185 -8.73 13.47 0.06
N THR A 186 -7.53 13.18 -0.43
CA THR A 186 -6.77 14.10 -1.29
C THR A 186 -7.07 13.93 -2.79
N LEU A 187 -7.85 12.92 -3.18
CA LEU A 187 -8.22 12.68 -4.57
C LEU A 187 -9.36 13.62 -4.99
N ASP A 188 -9.09 14.45 -6.00
CA ASP A 188 -9.89 15.64 -6.33
C ASP A 188 -11.37 15.33 -6.56
N ALA A 189 -11.68 14.18 -7.16
CA ALA A 189 -13.03 13.84 -7.62
C ALA A 189 -13.82 12.90 -6.70
N VAL A 190 -13.18 12.33 -5.67
CA VAL A 190 -13.79 11.29 -4.82
C VAL A 190 -13.71 11.58 -3.32
N ARG A 191 -13.06 12.69 -2.93
CA ARG A 191 -12.90 13.09 -1.52
C ARG A 191 -14.24 13.34 -0.83
N ASP A 192 -14.25 13.11 0.49
CA ASP A 192 -15.36 13.49 1.36
C ASP A 192 -15.24 14.96 1.78
N GLU A 193 -16.11 15.81 1.22
CA GLU A 193 -16.10 17.26 1.47
C GLU A 193 -16.56 17.68 2.88
N THR A 194 -17.33 16.83 3.57
CA THR A 194 -17.95 17.20 4.85
C THR A 194 -17.59 16.27 6.00
N GLY A 195 -16.92 15.15 5.71
CA GLY A 195 -16.73 14.04 6.64
C GLY A 195 -17.98 13.16 6.80
N ALA A 196 -19.09 13.53 6.17
CA ALA A 196 -20.35 12.79 6.18
C ALA A 196 -21.10 12.91 4.83
N SER A 197 -20.36 13.18 3.74
CA SER A 197 -20.97 13.33 2.42
C SER A 197 -21.71 12.05 2.00
N LEU A 198 -22.85 12.20 1.35
CA LEU A 198 -23.68 11.09 0.88
C LEU A 198 -23.32 10.65 -0.54
N THR A 199 -22.21 11.15 -1.11
CA THR A 199 -21.72 10.60 -2.37
C THR A 199 -21.30 9.14 -2.17
N PRO A 200 -21.50 8.26 -3.17
CA PRO A 200 -21.07 6.86 -3.08
C PRO A 200 -19.56 6.75 -2.84
N TRP A 201 -18.77 7.69 -3.37
CA TRP A 201 -17.33 7.77 -3.13
C TRP A 201 -16.97 8.01 -1.66
N ALA A 202 -17.66 8.94 -1.00
CA ALA A 202 -17.45 9.24 0.41
C ALA A 202 -17.99 8.11 1.31
N ILE A 203 -19.14 7.53 0.98
CA ILE A 203 -19.69 6.34 1.66
C ILE A 203 -18.70 5.19 1.59
N TRP A 204 -18.16 4.89 0.40
CA TRP A 204 -17.12 3.87 0.22
C TRP A 204 -15.90 4.17 1.09
N THR A 205 -15.38 5.41 1.04
CA THR A 205 -14.18 5.80 1.80
C THR A 205 -14.36 5.56 3.29
N ARG A 206 -15.50 5.98 3.86
CA ARG A 206 -15.79 5.77 5.30
C ARG A 206 -16.02 4.30 5.64
N ALA A 207 -16.77 3.56 4.82
CA ALA A 207 -17.07 2.15 5.07
C ALA A 207 -15.82 1.26 4.91
N TRP A 208 -15.01 1.49 3.87
CA TRP A 208 -13.71 0.84 3.70
C TRP A 208 -12.80 1.12 4.89
N THR A 209 -12.71 2.38 5.35
CA THR A 209 -11.91 2.74 6.53
C THR A 209 -12.42 2.00 7.77
N ALA A 210 -13.73 1.90 7.97
CA ALA A 210 -14.31 1.15 9.08
C ALA A 210 -14.02 -0.36 8.99
N GLU A 211 -14.00 -0.94 7.79
CA GLU A 211 -13.59 -2.32 7.58
C GLU A 211 -12.10 -2.54 7.90
N GLU A 212 -11.20 -1.67 7.43
CA GLU A 212 -9.74 -1.75 7.65
C GLU A 212 -9.36 -1.53 9.12
N ASN A 213 -10.08 -0.69 9.87
CA ASN A 213 -9.78 -0.44 11.29
C ASN A 213 -9.70 -1.74 12.12
N ARG A 214 -10.55 -2.71 11.78
CA ARG A 214 -10.58 -4.02 12.46
C ARG A 214 -9.30 -4.84 12.25
N HIS A 215 -8.57 -4.61 11.16
CA HIS A 215 -7.31 -5.32 10.88
C HIS A 215 -6.23 -4.95 11.90
N GLY A 216 -5.98 -3.64 12.07
CA GLY A 216 -5.06 -3.12 13.08
C GLY A 216 -5.49 -3.55 14.48
N ASP A 217 -6.77 -3.38 14.81
CA ASP A 217 -7.34 -3.73 16.13
C ASP A 217 -7.08 -5.19 16.54
N LEU A 218 -7.26 -6.13 15.61
CA LEU A 218 -7.04 -7.56 15.84
C LEU A 218 -5.55 -7.87 16.02
N LEU A 219 -4.72 -7.40 15.08
CA LEU A 219 -3.29 -7.68 15.09
C LEU A 219 -2.60 -7.05 16.31
N ASN A 220 -2.99 -5.83 16.69
CA ASN A 220 -2.47 -5.14 17.86
C ASN A 220 -2.73 -5.95 19.14
N LYS A 221 -3.99 -6.32 19.39
CA LYS A 221 -4.37 -7.10 20.58
C LYS A 221 -3.73 -8.48 20.58
N TYR A 222 -3.62 -9.14 19.41
CA TYR A 222 -2.90 -10.42 19.30
C TYR A 222 -1.42 -10.28 19.67
N LEU A 223 -0.73 -9.28 19.13
CA LEU A 223 0.69 -9.02 19.43
C LEU A 223 0.89 -8.62 20.90
N TYR A 224 0.00 -7.79 21.45
CA TYR A 224 -0.01 -7.41 22.86
C TYR A 224 -0.13 -8.66 23.77
N LEU A 225 -1.13 -9.51 23.53
CA LEU A 225 -1.38 -10.71 24.34
C LEU A 225 -0.28 -11.77 24.16
N SER A 226 0.40 -11.82 23.00
CA SER A 226 1.45 -12.80 22.74
C SER A 226 2.59 -12.73 23.76
N GLY A 227 2.90 -11.54 24.27
CA GLY A 227 4.08 -11.29 25.12
C GLY A 227 5.42 -11.56 24.43
N ARG A 228 5.46 -11.62 23.09
CA ARG A 228 6.67 -11.90 22.30
C ARG A 228 7.39 -10.66 21.79
N VAL A 229 6.78 -9.49 21.93
CA VAL A 229 7.20 -8.24 21.27
C VAL A 229 7.24 -7.07 22.24
N ASP A 230 8.04 -6.05 21.90
CA ASP A 230 8.15 -4.78 22.63
C ASP A 230 7.09 -3.79 22.11
N MET A 231 5.90 -3.82 22.72
CA MET A 231 4.78 -2.96 22.32
C MET A 231 5.13 -1.48 22.38
N LYS A 232 5.96 -1.04 23.32
CA LYS A 232 6.36 0.38 23.43
C LYS A 232 7.17 0.83 22.21
N GLN A 233 8.06 -0.03 21.72
CA GLN A 233 8.82 0.27 20.51
C GLN A 233 7.93 0.24 19.26
N ILE A 234 6.95 -0.64 19.21
CA ILE A 234 5.97 -0.71 18.11
C ILE A 234 5.08 0.55 18.10
N GLU A 235 4.50 0.93 19.23
CA GLU A 235 3.67 2.13 19.39
C GLU A 235 4.42 3.41 18.99
N LYS A 236 5.69 3.54 19.38
CA LYS A 236 6.55 4.64 18.90
C LYS A 236 6.74 4.62 17.39
N THR A 237 6.92 3.43 16.81
CA THR A 237 7.09 3.27 15.36
C THR A 237 5.81 3.71 14.62
N ILE A 238 4.64 3.32 15.12
CA ILE A 238 3.33 3.77 14.59
C ILE A 238 3.22 5.29 14.68
N GLN A 239 3.55 5.87 15.84
CA GLN A 239 3.50 7.32 16.03
C GLN A 239 4.44 8.07 15.06
N TYR A 240 5.65 7.56 14.85
CA TYR A 240 6.57 8.12 13.85
C TYR A 240 6.03 7.98 12.43
N LEU A 241 5.46 6.83 12.09
CA LEU A 241 4.93 6.57 10.75
C LEU A 241 3.74 7.49 10.43
N ILE A 242 2.75 7.58 11.34
CA ILE A 242 1.60 8.48 11.17
C ILE A 242 2.05 9.94 11.09
N GLY A 243 2.98 10.34 11.96
CA GLY A 243 3.54 11.70 11.97
C GLY A 243 4.34 12.04 10.70
N SER A 244 4.99 11.06 10.09
CA SER A 244 5.69 11.21 8.80
C SER A 244 4.72 11.16 7.61
N GLY A 245 3.57 10.51 7.79
CA GLY A 245 2.60 10.25 6.74
C GLY A 245 3.16 9.35 5.65
N MET A 246 2.55 9.45 4.48
CA MET A 246 2.99 8.76 3.28
C MET A 246 2.82 9.71 2.11
N MET A 247 3.84 9.83 1.28
CA MET A 247 3.68 10.44 -0.03
C MET A 247 3.85 9.41 -1.13
N ARG A 248 2.78 9.15 -1.88
CA ARG A 248 2.90 8.50 -3.19
C ARG A 248 3.60 9.49 -4.12
N SER A 249 4.64 9.02 -4.79
CA SER A 249 5.35 9.79 -5.83
C SER A 249 4.32 10.23 -6.88
N ALA A 250 3.89 11.50 -6.76
CA ALA A 250 2.76 12.15 -7.40
C ALA A 250 2.07 11.30 -8.48
N MET A 251 0.98 10.62 -8.13
CA MET A 251 0.10 10.07 -9.15
C MET A 251 -0.39 11.29 -9.93
N LYS A 252 0.10 11.48 -11.16
CA LYS A 252 -0.55 12.45 -12.03
C LYS A 252 -1.92 11.86 -12.30
N GLN A 253 -2.97 12.47 -11.78
CA GLN A 253 -4.36 12.01 -11.87
C GLN A 253 -4.85 12.16 -13.33
N HIS A 254 -4.31 11.36 -14.24
CA HIS A 254 -4.75 11.28 -15.62
C HIS A 254 -5.99 10.37 -15.68
N ILE A 255 -7.12 10.98 -16.01
CA ILE A 255 -8.44 10.35 -15.99
C ILE A 255 -8.70 9.27 -17.05
N PRO A 256 -9.72 8.41 -16.82
CA PRO A 256 -10.29 7.45 -17.74
C PRO A 256 -10.86 8.09 -19.02
N ARG A 257 -9.96 8.31 -19.97
CA ARG A 257 -10.13 7.73 -21.31
C ARG A 257 -9.02 6.70 -21.46
N SER A 258 -9.19 5.72 -22.36
CA SER A 258 -8.20 4.64 -22.58
C SER A 258 -6.75 5.15 -22.60
N ASN A 259 -6.50 6.30 -23.23
CA ASN A 259 -5.22 7.01 -23.22
C ASN A 259 -4.76 7.55 -21.84
N GLY A 260 -5.63 8.28 -21.12
CA GLY A 260 -5.25 8.85 -19.82
C GLY A 260 -5.04 7.77 -18.76
N ALA A 261 -5.88 6.73 -18.76
CA ALA A 261 -5.77 5.62 -17.83
C ALA A 261 -4.46 4.83 -18.03
N ILE A 262 -4.12 4.46 -19.28
CA ILE A 262 -2.89 3.70 -19.53
C ILE A 262 -1.64 4.53 -19.26
N MET A 263 -1.68 5.83 -19.55
CA MET A 263 -0.58 6.74 -19.21
C MET A 263 -0.42 6.88 -17.69
N ALA A 264 -1.51 6.96 -16.92
CA ALA A 264 -1.45 6.97 -15.46
C ALA A 264 -0.80 5.69 -14.92
N ILE A 265 -1.23 4.52 -15.40
CA ILE A 265 -0.63 3.23 -15.01
C ILE A 265 0.86 3.22 -15.36
N GLY A 266 1.23 3.61 -16.58
CA GLY A 266 2.62 3.68 -17.01
C GLY A 266 3.47 4.60 -16.13
N ASP A 267 2.95 5.78 -15.77
CA ASP A 267 3.63 6.74 -14.91
C ASP A 267 3.79 6.21 -13.47
N MET A 268 2.75 5.57 -12.90
CA MET A 268 2.86 4.89 -11.60
C MET A 268 3.96 3.82 -11.62
N MET A 269 3.97 3.00 -12.67
CA MET A 269 4.93 1.90 -12.79
C MET A 269 6.36 2.37 -13.05
N LYS A 270 6.57 3.53 -13.69
CA LYS A 270 7.90 4.16 -13.80
C LYS A 270 8.41 4.69 -12.46
N LYS A 271 7.52 5.22 -11.63
CA LYS A 271 7.86 5.75 -10.30
C LYS A 271 8.02 4.66 -9.23
N LYS A 272 7.65 3.43 -9.57
CA LYS A 272 7.48 2.27 -8.67
C LYS A 272 6.37 2.53 -7.66
N ILE A 273 5.65 1.47 -7.28
CA ILE A 273 4.66 1.55 -6.21
C ILE A 273 5.42 1.55 -4.89
N SER A 274 5.61 2.73 -4.30
CA SER A 274 6.16 2.85 -2.95
C SER A 274 5.21 2.23 -1.95
N MET A 275 5.74 1.37 -1.08
CA MET A 275 4.96 0.77 -0.02
C MET A 275 4.47 1.84 0.97
N PRO A 276 3.25 1.71 1.53
CA PRO A 276 2.70 2.73 2.41
C PRO A 276 3.59 3.07 3.62
N ALA A 277 4.18 2.04 4.23
CA ALA A 277 5.07 2.19 5.37
C ALA A 277 6.56 2.35 5.00
N HIS A 278 6.91 2.81 3.79
CA HIS A 278 8.34 2.96 3.40
C HIS A 278 9.12 3.99 4.25
N LEU A 279 8.43 4.85 5.00
CA LEU A 279 9.02 5.80 5.96
C LEU A 279 9.05 5.26 7.41
N MET A 280 8.86 3.96 7.60
CA MET A 280 8.87 3.33 8.92
C MET A 280 10.20 3.59 9.66
N TYR A 281 10.10 3.98 10.93
CA TYR A 281 11.23 4.36 11.79
C TYR A 281 10.90 4.14 13.26
N ASP A 282 11.80 3.52 14.02
CA ASP A 282 11.59 3.15 15.43
C ASP A 282 12.34 4.06 16.44
N GLY A 283 12.97 5.12 15.94
CA GLY A 283 13.84 6.00 16.73
C GLY A 283 15.31 5.59 16.77
N LYS A 284 15.71 4.51 16.07
CA LYS A 284 17.08 3.99 16.06
C LYS A 284 17.57 3.58 14.67
N ASP A 285 16.75 2.86 13.91
CA ASP A 285 17.15 2.25 12.63
C ASP A 285 16.66 3.07 11.43
N ASP A 286 17.60 3.72 10.75
CA ASP A 286 17.30 4.51 9.55
C ASP A 286 16.87 3.67 8.33
N ASN A 287 17.15 2.36 8.33
CA ASN A 287 16.82 1.45 7.24
C ASN A 287 15.78 0.40 7.65
N LEU A 288 14.99 0.69 8.69
CA LEU A 288 14.03 -0.25 9.28
C LEU A 288 13.10 -0.90 8.25
N PHE A 289 12.56 -0.11 7.31
CA PHE A 289 11.72 -0.65 6.23
C PHE A 289 12.49 -1.60 5.29
N GLU A 290 13.75 -1.29 4.96
CA GLU A 290 14.58 -2.16 4.12
C GLU A 290 14.93 -3.47 4.84
N HIS A 291 15.23 -3.41 6.13
CA HIS A 291 15.48 -4.60 6.94
C HIS A 291 14.22 -5.46 7.07
N PHE A 292 13.08 -4.86 7.44
CA PHE A 292 11.78 -5.55 7.50
C PHE A 292 11.41 -6.21 6.17
N SER A 293 11.49 -5.47 5.06
CA SER A 293 11.14 -5.99 3.74
C SER A 293 12.06 -7.14 3.28
N ALA A 294 13.33 -7.12 3.69
CA ALA A 294 14.27 -8.20 3.42
C ALA A 294 13.90 -9.48 4.20
N VAL A 295 13.47 -9.36 5.47
CA VAL A 295 12.92 -10.50 6.24
C VAL A 295 11.65 -11.05 5.57
N ALA A 296 10.72 -10.18 5.17
CA ALA A 296 9.48 -10.58 4.49
C ALA A 296 9.73 -11.30 3.16
N GLN A 297 10.68 -10.80 2.35
CA GLN A 297 11.13 -11.44 1.10
C GLN A 297 11.72 -12.81 1.39
N ARG A 298 12.60 -12.95 2.38
CA ARG A 298 13.25 -14.22 2.71
C ARG A 298 12.27 -15.26 3.22
N LEU A 299 11.30 -14.86 4.04
CA LEU A 299 10.25 -15.76 4.51
C LEU A 299 9.22 -16.11 3.42
N GLY A 300 9.26 -15.45 2.26
CA GLY A 300 8.31 -15.66 1.17
C GLY A 300 6.89 -15.20 1.52
N VAL A 301 6.79 -14.20 2.41
CA VAL A 301 5.52 -13.56 2.79
C VAL A 301 5.08 -12.60 1.69
N TYR A 302 5.99 -11.75 1.25
CA TYR A 302 5.81 -10.87 0.10
C TYR A 302 7.14 -10.65 -0.62
N THR A 303 7.17 -10.98 -1.91
CA THR A 303 8.39 -10.99 -2.71
C THR A 303 8.28 -10.12 -3.97
N ALA A 304 9.41 -9.82 -4.61
CA ALA A 304 9.40 -9.17 -5.92
C ALA A 304 8.66 -10.01 -6.99
N LYS A 305 8.59 -11.33 -6.84
CA LYS A 305 7.76 -12.20 -7.68
C LYS A 305 6.27 -11.92 -7.47
N ASP A 306 5.83 -11.80 -6.23
CA ASP A 306 4.43 -11.45 -5.93
C ASP A 306 4.05 -10.11 -6.54
N TYR A 307 4.96 -9.13 -6.50
CA TYR A 307 4.76 -7.84 -7.18
C TYR A 307 4.57 -7.99 -8.69
N ALA A 308 5.40 -8.82 -9.34
CA ALA A 308 5.27 -9.09 -10.78
C ALA A 308 3.98 -9.85 -11.11
N ASP A 309 3.58 -10.80 -10.27
CA ASP A 309 2.36 -11.59 -10.44
C ASP A 309 1.10 -10.72 -10.29
N ILE A 310 1.09 -9.78 -9.34
CA ILE A 310 -0.01 -8.80 -9.20
C ILE A 310 -0.08 -7.91 -10.43
N LEU A 311 1.06 -7.42 -10.93
CA LEU A 311 1.09 -6.58 -12.13
C LEU A 311 0.55 -7.32 -13.35
N GLU A 312 1.01 -8.56 -13.58
CA GLU A 312 0.53 -9.39 -14.68
C GLU A 312 -0.97 -9.69 -14.57
N PHE A 313 -1.45 -10.01 -13.37
CA PHE A 313 -2.87 -10.19 -13.10
C PHE A 313 -3.68 -8.94 -13.48
N LEU A 314 -3.24 -7.74 -13.08
CA LEU A 314 -3.95 -6.49 -13.39
C LEU A 314 -3.94 -6.17 -14.89
N VAL A 315 -2.81 -6.41 -15.57
CA VAL A 315 -2.70 -6.26 -17.04
C VAL A 315 -3.71 -7.13 -17.77
N VAL A 316 -3.83 -8.40 -17.36
CA VAL A 316 -4.81 -9.34 -17.94
C VAL A 316 -6.23 -8.95 -17.56
N ARG A 317 -6.50 -8.66 -16.28
CA ARG A 317 -7.83 -8.36 -15.74
C ARG A 317 -8.47 -7.12 -16.36
N TRP A 318 -7.67 -6.12 -16.69
CA TRP A 318 -8.10 -4.89 -17.36
C TRP A 318 -7.98 -4.94 -18.88
N GLU A 319 -7.57 -6.10 -19.43
CA GLU A 319 -7.37 -6.31 -20.86
C GLU A 319 -6.47 -5.24 -21.50
N VAL A 320 -5.43 -4.80 -20.79
CA VAL A 320 -4.59 -3.66 -21.19
C VAL A 320 -4.01 -3.87 -22.59
N GLU A 321 -3.61 -5.08 -22.93
CA GLU A 321 -3.06 -5.45 -24.24
C GLU A 321 -4.08 -5.29 -25.39
N LYS A 322 -5.38 -5.44 -25.10
CA LYS A 322 -6.45 -5.36 -26.11
C LYS A 322 -6.93 -3.94 -26.36
N LEU A 323 -6.44 -2.94 -25.61
CA LEU A 323 -6.87 -1.56 -25.78
C LEU A 323 -6.45 -1.01 -27.15
N THR A 324 -7.44 -0.64 -27.98
CA THR A 324 -7.25 -0.01 -29.29
C THR A 324 -7.61 1.48 -29.26
N GLY A 325 -7.27 2.23 -30.32
CA GLY A 325 -7.60 3.66 -30.42
C GLY A 325 -6.73 4.58 -29.54
N LEU A 326 -5.58 4.08 -29.09
CA LEU A 326 -4.62 4.84 -28.29
C LEU A 326 -3.82 5.84 -29.15
N SER A 327 -3.38 6.94 -28.55
CA SER A 327 -2.38 7.86 -29.10
C SER A 327 -1.01 7.17 -29.16
N SER A 328 -0.02 7.81 -29.80
CA SER A 328 1.36 7.33 -29.80
C SER A 328 1.93 7.20 -28.38
N GLU A 329 1.61 8.16 -27.50
CA GLU A 329 1.98 8.11 -26.08
C GLU A 329 1.25 7.01 -25.31
N GLY A 330 -0.05 6.83 -25.57
CA GLY A 330 -0.84 5.75 -24.97
C GLY A 330 -0.31 4.37 -25.33
N ARG A 331 0.06 4.14 -26.60
CA ARG A 331 0.71 2.89 -27.05
C ARG A 331 2.05 2.66 -26.36
N ARG A 332 2.91 3.68 -26.26
CA ARG A 332 4.18 3.56 -25.52
C ARG A 332 3.98 3.19 -24.05
N ALA A 333 2.94 3.73 -23.41
CA ALA A 333 2.58 3.37 -22.04
C ALA A 333 2.05 1.93 -21.95
N GLN A 334 1.21 1.51 -22.89
CA GLN A 334 0.69 0.15 -23.01
C GLN A 334 1.82 -0.88 -23.15
N ASP A 335 2.72 -0.68 -24.12
CA ASP A 335 3.87 -1.56 -24.37
C ASP A 335 4.77 -1.67 -23.12
N TYR A 336 5.01 -0.52 -22.46
CA TYR A 336 5.79 -0.49 -21.23
C TYR A 336 5.15 -1.32 -20.11
N VAL A 337 3.85 -1.13 -19.86
CA VAL A 337 3.12 -1.81 -18.79
C VAL A 337 3.03 -3.32 -19.07
N CYS A 338 2.68 -3.72 -20.29
CA CYS A 338 2.59 -5.13 -20.68
C CYS A 338 3.95 -5.85 -20.63
N GLY A 339 5.05 -5.15 -20.95
CA GLY A 339 6.41 -5.73 -20.92
C GLY A 339 7.08 -5.74 -19.53
N LEU A 340 6.46 -5.15 -18.50
CA LEU A 340 7.14 -4.87 -17.24
C LEU A 340 7.24 -6.09 -16.32
N ALA A 341 6.19 -6.93 -16.21
CA ALA A 341 6.22 -8.09 -15.31
C ALA A 341 7.36 -9.09 -15.65
N PRO A 342 7.57 -9.51 -16.92
CA PRO A 342 8.71 -10.35 -17.28
C PRO A 342 10.07 -9.69 -16.98
N ARG A 343 10.17 -8.37 -17.14
CA ARG A 343 11.38 -7.61 -16.83
C ARG A 343 11.70 -7.62 -15.33
N ILE A 344 10.68 -7.48 -14.48
CA ILE A 344 10.84 -7.53 -13.02
C ILE A 344 11.33 -8.90 -12.57
N ARG A 345 10.69 -9.98 -13.06
CA ARG A 345 11.10 -11.37 -12.74
C ARG A 345 12.58 -11.61 -13.09
N LYS A 346 13.02 -11.21 -14.28
CA LYS A 346 14.42 -11.35 -14.72
C LYS A 346 15.40 -10.53 -13.86
N LEU A 347 14.98 -9.36 -13.36
CA LEU A 347 15.80 -8.55 -12.47
C LEU A 347 15.90 -9.18 -11.07
N GLU A 348 14.80 -9.73 -10.56
CA GLU A 348 14.78 -10.44 -9.29
C GLU A 348 15.68 -11.69 -9.32
N GLU A 349 15.57 -12.53 -10.34
CA GLU A 349 16.41 -13.73 -10.50
C GLU A 349 17.91 -13.38 -10.46
N ARG A 350 18.28 -12.28 -11.14
CA ARG A 350 19.66 -11.77 -11.13
C ARG A 350 20.08 -11.22 -9.77
N ALA A 351 19.16 -10.57 -9.04
CA ALA A 351 19.42 -10.05 -7.72
C ALA A 351 19.62 -11.17 -6.70
N GLN A 352 18.76 -12.20 -6.73
CA GLN A 352 18.87 -13.39 -5.89
C GLN A 352 20.15 -14.18 -6.18
N ALA A 353 20.51 -14.36 -7.46
CA ALA A 353 21.77 -15.02 -7.84
C ALA A 353 23.03 -14.28 -7.35
N ARG A 354 22.92 -12.99 -7.06
CA ARG A 354 24.00 -12.14 -6.55
C ARG A 354 23.88 -11.85 -5.06
N ALA A 355 22.82 -12.35 -4.40
CA ALA A 355 22.56 -12.08 -3.00
C ALA A 355 23.64 -12.76 -2.15
N LYS A 356 24.46 -11.94 -1.47
CA LYS A 356 25.35 -12.43 -0.41
C LYS A 356 24.54 -12.59 0.86
N GLN A 357 24.96 -13.51 1.74
CA GLN A 357 24.42 -13.56 3.10
C GLN A 357 24.62 -12.20 3.77
N ARG A 358 23.52 -11.53 4.13
CA ARG A 358 23.59 -10.30 4.94
C ARG A 358 23.78 -10.68 6.40
N SER A 359 24.48 -9.80 7.12
CA SER A 359 24.64 -9.93 8.55
C SER A 359 23.28 -9.87 9.25
N PRO A 360 23.10 -10.58 10.37
CA PRO A 360 21.95 -10.37 11.25
C PRO A 360 21.85 -8.91 11.67
N VAL A 361 20.62 -8.41 11.78
CA VAL A 361 20.28 -7.05 12.19
C VAL A 361 19.39 -7.11 13.42
N PRO A 362 19.67 -6.34 14.49
CA PRO A 362 18.81 -6.28 15.67
C PRO A 362 17.52 -5.50 15.39
N PHE A 363 16.37 -6.03 15.83
CA PHE A 363 15.08 -5.33 15.73
C PHE A 363 14.59 -4.88 17.11
N SER A 364 14.27 -3.59 17.27
CA SER A 364 13.77 -3.07 18.55
C SER A 364 12.41 -3.65 18.93
N TRP A 365 11.59 -4.03 17.96
CA TRP A 365 10.26 -4.62 18.16
C TRP A 365 10.27 -5.98 18.87
N ILE A 366 11.42 -6.67 18.88
CA ILE A 366 11.61 -7.97 19.53
C ILE A 366 12.75 -7.91 20.54
N PHE A 367 12.82 -6.81 21.29
CA PHE A 367 13.77 -6.59 22.39
C PHE A 367 15.25 -6.60 21.95
N GLY A 368 15.53 -6.18 20.70
CA GLY A 368 16.90 -6.07 20.18
C GLY A 368 17.52 -7.40 19.73
N LYS A 369 16.73 -8.47 19.63
CA LYS A 369 17.18 -9.75 19.06
C LYS A 369 17.57 -9.58 17.59
N GLU A 370 18.60 -10.30 17.19
CA GLU A 370 19.14 -10.27 15.83
C GLU A 370 18.42 -11.24 14.89
N ILE A 371 18.05 -10.72 13.73
CA ILE A 371 17.35 -11.44 12.68
C ILE A 371 18.18 -11.34 11.42
N LYS A 372 18.40 -12.46 10.74
CA LYS A 372 19.04 -12.45 9.42
C LYS A 372 18.22 -11.53 8.50
N THR A 373 18.83 -10.87 7.53
CA THR A 373 18.08 -10.06 6.53
C THR A 373 18.43 -10.50 5.12
#